data_AF-A0A2T7BM38-F1
#
_entry.id   AF-A0A2T7BM38-F1
#
_cell.length_a   1.000
_cell.length_b   1.000
_cell.length_c   1.000
_cell.angle_alpha   90.00
_cell.angle_beta   90.00
_cell.angle_gamma   90.00
#
_symmetry.space_group_name_H-M   'P 1'
#
loop_
_entity.id
_entity.type
_entity.pdbx_description
1 polymer ?
#
loop_
_entity_poly.entity_id
_entity_poly.type
_entity_poly.pdbx_seq_one_letter_code
_entity_poly.pdbx_strand_id
1 'polypeptide(L)'
;MKSIFAALLLCFFAITQAHAQDTSRPFPKSTFIKINPATLINELDISLEQVISPKVSLELGISGIYTDYPDYVLLERVDIGQRKPDISTHQYVDAVGLGFRAGLRWYIVPPKQTNTVIPSAGGTYFEPVLLYKRIFYPHEHVTIGNTDYKNSGNKDVYGLQLLVGRQVTHNRLVVDPYIGIGIRTKIYHYNTYHNDNGTANLDHGRLVSVLPSIQFGIKLGLKL
;
A
#
# COMPACT_ATOMS: atom_id res chain seq x y z
N MET A 1 17.02 -18.39 7.93
CA MET A 1 17.77 -17.12 7.79
C MET A 1 18.84 -17.15 6.69
N LYS A 2 19.72 -18.17 6.64
CA LYS A 2 20.76 -18.30 5.59
C LYS A 2 20.21 -18.35 4.15
N SER A 3 19.05 -18.99 3.96
CA SER A 3 18.37 -19.11 2.67
C SER A 3 17.77 -17.78 2.15
N ILE A 4 17.31 -16.91 3.04
CA ILE A 4 16.76 -15.58 2.67
C ILE A 4 17.89 -14.63 2.30
N PHE A 5 19.02 -14.69 3.03
CA PHE A 5 20.21 -13.90 2.72
C PHE A 5 20.81 -14.29 1.36
N ALA A 6 20.85 -15.58 1.05
CA ALA A 6 21.29 -16.07 -0.26
C ALA A 6 20.36 -15.60 -1.40
N ALA A 7 19.04 -15.60 -1.18
CA ALA A 7 18.08 -15.10 -2.16
C ALA A 7 18.21 -13.58 -2.39
N LEU A 8 18.41 -12.79 -1.32
CA LEU A 8 18.68 -11.36 -1.41
C LEU A 8 20.00 -11.06 -2.14
N LEU A 9 21.05 -11.85 -1.89
CA LEU A 9 22.33 -11.72 -2.57
C LEU A 9 22.22 -12.04 -4.07
N LEU A 10 21.47 -13.08 -4.43
CA LEU A 10 21.21 -13.47 -5.82
C LEU A 10 20.42 -12.39 -6.57
N CYS A 11 19.42 -11.78 -5.92
CA CYS A 11 18.70 -10.63 -6.48
C CYS A 11 19.64 -9.42 -6.67
N PHE A 12 20.54 -9.16 -5.72
CA PHE A 12 21.52 -8.08 -5.82
C PHE A 12 22.50 -8.30 -6.98
N PHE A 13 23.00 -9.53 -7.16
CA PHE A 13 23.89 -9.90 -8.26
C PHE A 13 23.20 -9.80 -9.63
N ALA A 14 21.92 -10.17 -9.73
CA ALA A 14 21.14 -10.02 -10.95
C ALA A 14 20.96 -8.53 -11.34
N ILE A 15 20.79 -7.65 -10.35
CA ILE A 15 20.69 -6.19 -10.57
C ILE A 15 22.04 -5.61 -11.04
N THR A 16 23.17 -6.08 -10.50
CA THR A 16 24.50 -5.60 -10.93
C THR A 16 24.87 -6.03 -12.34
N GLN A 17 24.44 -7.21 -12.80
CA GLN A 17 24.70 -7.66 -14.17
C GLN A 17 23.85 -6.93 -15.20
N ALA A 18 22.62 -6.54 -14.85
CA ALA A 18 21.79 -5.69 -15.70
C ALA A 18 22.42 -4.30 -15.94
N HIS A 19 23.21 -3.79 -14.99
CA HIS A 19 23.90 -2.50 -15.11
C HIS A 19 25.18 -2.55 -15.97
N ALA A 20 25.81 -3.72 -16.11
CA ALA A 20 27.08 -3.87 -16.82
C ALA A 20 26.92 -4.02 -18.35
N GLN A 21 25.71 -4.34 -18.84
CA GLN A 21 25.45 -4.57 -20.26
C GLN A 21 24.94 -3.34 -21.03
N ASP A 22 24.73 -2.20 -20.38
CA ASP A 22 24.17 -0.99 -21.01
C ASP A 22 25.27 0.05 -21.31
N THR A 23 26.28 -0.35 -22.09
CA THR A 23 27.30 0.53 -22.65
C THR A 23 26.88 1.01 -24.04
N SER A 24 26.21 2.17 -24.13
CA SER A 24 26.36 3.03 -25.33
C SER A 24 25.78 4.45 -25.26
N ARG A 25 24.91 4.84 -24.33
CA ARG A 25 24.50 6.25 -24.15
C ARG A 25 24.11 6.56 -22.70
N PRO A 26 24.36 7.77 -22.17
CA PRO A 26 23.83 8.17 -20.87
C PRO A 26 22.30 8.15 -20.92
N PHE A 27 21.70 7.18 -20.23
CA PHE A 27 20.25 7.10 -20.11
C PHE A 27 19.74 8.27 -19.26
N PRO A 28 18.82 9.10 -19.77
CA PRO A 28 18.33 10.25 -19.01
C PRO A 28 17.48 9.77 -17.84
N LYS A 29 18.02 9.88 -16.63
CA LYS A 29 17.29 9.64 -15.38
C LYS A 29 16.03 10.52 -15.38
N SER A 30 14.87 9.89 -15.35
CA SER A 30 13.58 10.56 -15.25
C SER A 30 12.96 10.20 -13.90
N THR A 31 12.41 11.21 -13.24
CA THR A 31 11.71 11.05 -11.96
C THR A 31 10.27 11.46 -12.15
N PHE A 32 9.34 10.67 -11.61
CA PHE A 32 7.91 10.96 -11.66
C PHE A 32 7.35 10.99 -10.26
N ILE A 33 6.52 11.99 -9.98
CA ILE A 33 5.65 11.98 -8.80
C ILE A 33 4.28 11.51 -9.26
N LYS A 34 3.73 10.50 -8.60
CA LYS A 34 2.42 9.91 -8.92
C LYS A 34 1.54 9.86 -7.69
N ILE A 35 0.25 10.03 -7.90
CA ILE A 35 -0.81 9.92 -6.90
C ILE A 35 -1.84 8.89 -7.36
N ASN A 36 -2.48 8.23 -6.41
CA ASN A 36 -3.60 7.33 -6.70
C ASN A 36 -4.93 8.01 -6.34
N PRO A 37 -5.66 8.61 -7.30
CA PRO A 37 -6.94 9.25 -7.01
C PRO A 37 -7.99 8.30 -6.43
N ALA A 38 -7.93 7.00 -6.76
CA ALA A 38 -8.91 6.04 -6.25
C ALA A 38 -8.80 5.84 -4.73
N THR A 39 -7.65 6.13 -4.13
CA THR A 39 -7.45 6.00 -2.68
C THR A 39 -7.79 7.27 -1.93
N LEU A 40 -8.01 8.41 -2.63
CA LEU A 40 -8.33 9.70 -2.01
C LEU A 40 -9.58 9.70 -1.15
N ILE A 41 -10.42 8.66 -1.18
CA ILE A 41 -11.60 8.49 -0.32
C ILE A 41 -11.20 8.23 1.15
N ASN A 42 -10.04 7.62 1.38
CA ASN A 42 -9.61 7.21 2.71
C ASN A 42 -8.12 7.47 3.03
N GLU A 43 -7.29 7.61 1.99
CA GLU A 43 -5.86 7.83 2.14
C GLU A 43 -5.26 8.66 0.99
N LEU A 44 -4.32 9.53 1.34
CA LEU A 44 -3.48 10.23 0.39
C LEU A 44 -2.24 9.38 0.11
N ASP A 45 -2.22 8.71 -1.04
CA ASP A 45 -1.11 7.86 -1.50
C ASP A 45 -0.25 8.62 -2.54
N ILE A 46 0.98 8.95 -2.16
CA ILE A 46 1.95 9.67 -2.99
C ILE A 46 3.14 8.74 -3.23
N SER A 47 3.55 8.63 -4.48
CA SER A 47 4.66 7.79 -4.91
C SER A 47 5.65 8.55 -5.78
N LEU A 48 6.92 8.23 -5.60
CA LEU A 48 8.04 8.70 -6.39
C LEU A 48 8.57 7.51 -7.19
N GLU A 49 8.53 7.62 -8.51
CA GLU A 49 9.18 6.67 -9.40
C GLU A 49 10.50 7.25 -9.88
N GLN A 50 11.56 6.46 -9.78
CA GLN A 50 12.86 6.75 -10.36
C GLN A 50 13.23 5.68 -11.38
N VAL A 51 13.47 6.10 -12.63
CA VAL A 51 13.91 5.20 -13.69
C VAL A 51 15.41 4.92 -13.54
N ILE A 52 15.76 3.66 -13.28
CA ILE A 52 17.14 3.20 -13.09
C ILE A 52 17.75 2.80 -14.43
N SER A 53 16.98 2.08 -15.24
CA SER A 53 17.37 1.61 -16.58
C SER A 53 16.16 1.61 -17.53
N PRO A 54 16.35 1.44 -18.85
CA PRO A 54 15.23 1.34 -19.80
C PRO A 54 14.20 0.26 -19.48
N LYS A 55 14.60 -0.75 -18.69
CA LYS A 55 13.77 -1.90 -18.32
C LYS A 55 13.35 -1.91 -16.86
N VAL A 56 13.94 -1.07 -16.01
CA VAL A 56 13.74 -1.12 -14.56
C VAL A 56 13.52 0.27 -13.98
N SER A 57 12.44 0.43 -13.23
CA SER A 57 12.24 1.59 -12.36
C SER A 57 11.86 1.18 -10.94
N LEU A 58 12.23 2.02 -9.99
CA LEU A 58 11.90 1.84 -8.58
C LEU A 58 10.78 2.83 -8.23
N GLU A 59 9.72 2.34 -7.60
CA GLU A 59 8.64 3.13 -7.05
C GLU A 59 8.69 3.08 -5.52
N LEU A 60 8.75 4.24 -4.87
CA LEU A 60 8.64 4.36 -3.42
C LEU A 60 7.47 5.27 -3.09
N GLY A 61 6.60 4.83 -2.19
CA GLY A 61 5.40 5.56 -1.82
C GLY A 61 5.23 5.74 -0.33
N ILE A 62 4.62 6.83 0.04
CA ILE A 62 4.11 7.11 1.38
C ILE A 62 2.61 7.35 1.29
N SER A 63 1.88 6.89 2.28
CA SER A 63 0.44 7.11 2.38
C SER A 63 0.07 7.70 3.73
N GLY A 64 -0.74 8.75 3.72
CA GLY A 64 -1.39 9.30 4.90
C GLY A 64 -2.83 8.83 4.94
N ILE A 65 -3.19 8.04 5.94
CA ILE A 65 -4.53 7.50 6.14
C ILE A 65 -5.24 8.44 7.10
N TYR A 66 -6.42 8.90 6.73
CA TYR A 66 -7.20 9.82 7.55
C TYR A 66 -8.58 9.27 7.91
N THR A 67 -8.95 8.10 7.37
CA THR A 67 -10.09 7.32 7.84
C THR A 67 -9.92 5.85 7.46
N ASP A 68 -10.48 4.96 8.28
CA ASP A 68 -10.51 3.52 8.04
C ASP A 68 -11.94 3.00 7.82
N TYR A 69 -12.87 3.92 7.53
CA TYR A 69 -14.28 3.64 7.31
C TYR A 69 -14.58 2.56 6.24
N PRO A 70 -13.88 2.50 5.08
CA PRO A 70 -14.13 1.43 4.12
C PRO A 70 -13.88 0.03 4.68
N ASP A 71 -12.97 -0.11 5.64
CA ASP A 71 -12.66 -1.39 6.28
C ASP A 71 -13.80 -1.83 7.20
N TYR A 72 -14.37 -0.89 7.96
CA TYR A 72 -15.58 -1.11 8.76
C TYR A 72 -16.73 -1.63 7.90
N VAL A 73 -17.03 -0.96 6.77
CA VAL A 73 -18.12 -1.37 5.87
C VAL A 73 -17.88 -2.78 5.30
N LEU A 74 -16.64 -3.12 4.97
CA LEU A 74 -16.28 -4.45 4.48
C LEU A 74 -16.43 -5.53 5.56
N LEU A 75 -15.97 -5.26 6.78
CA LEU A 75 -16.11 -6.19 7.92
C LEU A 75 -17.57 -6.36 8.34
N GLU A 76 -18.40 -5.33 8.23
CA GLU A 76 -19.82 -5.42 8.53
C GLU A 76 -20.55 -6.31 7.52
N ARG A 77 -20.28 -6.12 6.23
CA ARG A 77 -20.99 -6.77 5.12
C ARG A 77 -20.48 -8.16 4.76
N VAL A 78 -19.19 -8.43 4.96
CA VAL A 78 -18.57 -9.71 4.61
C VAL A 78 -18.32 -10.48 5.88
N ASP A 79 -19.20 -11.44 6.17
CA ASP A 79 -18.98 -12.39 7.26
C ASP A 79 -18.07 -13.53 6.77
N ILE A 80 -16.80 -13.46 7.16
CA ILE A 80 -15.78 -14.47 6.82
C ILE A 80 -15.65 -15.52 7.95
N GLY A 81 -16.62 -15.58 8.88
CA GLY A 81 -16.55 -16.50 10.03
C GLY A 81 -15.38 -16.18 10.97
N GLN A 82 -14.82 -14.97 10.90
CA GLN A 82 -13.79 -14.46 11.79
C GLN A 82 -14.44 -13.54 12.82
N ARG A 83 -14.00 -13.64 14.09
CA ARG A 83 -14.41 -12.71 15.13
C ARG A 83 -14.16 -11.28 14.63
N LYS A 84 -15.12 -10.38 14.79
CA LYS A 84 -14.92 -8.97 14.43
C LYS A 84 -14.11 -8.31 15.54
N PRO A 85 -13.13 -7.44 15.22
CA PRO A 85 -12.42 -6.69 16.24
C PRO A 85 -13.43 -5.78 16.96
N ASP A 86 -13.35 -5.72 18.28
CA ASP A 86 -14.26 -4.93 19.08
C ASP A 86 -13.80 -3.45 19.12
N ILE A 87 -13.97 -2.79 17.97
CA ILE A 87 -13.58 -1.41 17.70
C ILE A 87 -14.83 -0.66 17.28
N SER A 88 -15.09 0.51 17.88
CA SER A 88 -16.30 1.26 17.61
C SER A 88 -16.28 1.95 16.24
N THR A 89 -17.47 2.25 15.70
CA THR A 89 -17.58 2.97 14.41
C THR A 89 -16.90 4.33 14.45
N HIS A 90 -16.98 5.04 15.60
CA HIS A 90 -16.28 6.31 15.80
C HIS A 90 -14.77 6.16 15.68
N GLN A 91 -14.22 5.11 16.28
CA GLN A 91 -12.81 4.80 16.16
C GLN A 91 -12.38 4.56 14.71
N TYR A 92 -13.19 3.86 13.90
CA TYR A 92 -12.89 3.65 12.47
C TYR A 92 -12.92 4.93 11.63
N VAL A 93 -13.88 5.82 11.89
CA VAL A 93 -14.04 7.07 11.13
C VAL A 93 -12.87 8.00 11.40
N ASP A 94 -12.51 8.17 12.67
CA ASP A 94 -11.45 9.08 13.15
C ASP A 94 -10.07 8.43 13.18
N ALA A 95 -9.91 7.27 12.54
CA ALA A 95 -8.66 6.55 12.47
C ALA A 95 -7.62 7.31 11.65
N VAL A 96 -6.42 7.46 12.19
CA VAL A 96 -5.29 8.09 11.49
C VAL A 96 -4.18 7.07 11.32
N GLY A 97 -3.50 7.09 10.19
CA GLY A 97 -2.45 6.12 9.90
C GLY A 97 -1.41 6.61 8.92
N LEU A 98 -0.34 5.84 8.86
CA LEU A 98 0.76 6.04 7.93
C LEU A 98 1.05 4.74 7.22
N GLY A 99 1.44 4.83 5.97
CA GLY A 99 1.82 3.68 5.19
C GLY A 99 3.00 3.94 4.28
N PHE A 100 3.68 2.86 3.95
CA PHE A 100 4.83 2.80 3.09
C PHE A 100 4.58 1.78 1.99
N ARG A 101 5.01 2.13 0.78
CA ARG A 101 4.97 1.26 -0.39
C ARG A 101 6.35 1.22 -1.03
N ALA A 102 6.76 0.05 -1.48
CA ALA A 102 7.92 -0.11 -2.34
C ALA A 102 7.55 -1.05 -3.49
N GLY A 103 7.80 -0.62 -4.73
CA GLY A 103 7.52 -1.35 -5.94
C GLY A 103 8.75 -1.39 -6.84
N LEU A 104 8.96 -2.52 -7.51
CA LEU A 104 10.01 -2.65 -8.53
C LEU A 104 9.35 -2.90 -9.87
N ARG A 105 9.39 -1.92 -10.77
CA ARG A 105 8.75 -2.02 -12.09
C ARG A 105 9.73 -2.62 -13.09
N TRP A 106 9.33 -3.70 -13.72
CA TRP A 106 10.01 -4.35 -14.82
C TRP A 106 9.24 -4.16 -16.11
N TYR A 107 9.79 -3.35 -17.02
CA TYR A 107 9.18 -3.07 -18.32
C TYR A 107 9.39 -4.25 -19.28
N ILE A 108 8.28 -4.92 -19.62
CA ILE A 108 8.21 -5.95 -20.66
C ILE A 108 8.36 -5.29 -22.03
N VAL A 109 7.67 -4.15 -22.21
CA VAL A 109 7.81 -3.28 -23.36
C VAL A 109 8.40 -1.98 -22.84
N PRO A 110 9.66 -1.62 -23.16
CA PRO A 110 10.26 -0.40 -22.65
C PRO A 110 9.56 0.84 -23.23
N PRO A 111 9.43 1.92 -22.46
CA PRO A 111 8.88 3.17 -22.95
C PRO A 111 9.73 3.70 -24.10
N LYS A 112 9.15 3.81 -25.30
CA LYS A 112 9.81 4.52 -26.41
C LYS A 112 9.73 6.02 -26.14
N GLN A 113 10.87 6.62 -25.86
CA GLN A 113 10.99 8.06 -25.63
C GLN A 113 11.01 8.78 -26.97
N THR A 114 9.90 8.73 -27.72
CA THR A 114 9.75 9.45 -28.98
C THR A 114 9.12 10.80 -28.69
N ASN A 115 9.81 11.90 -29.03
CA ASN A 115 9.34 13.29 -28.93
C ASN A 115 8.20 13.64 -29.94
N THR A 116 7.36 12.67 -30.28
CA THR A 116 6.29 12.85 -31.28
C THR A 116 4.95 13.11 -30.61
N VAL A 117 4.17 13.98 -31.24
CA VAL A 117 2.89 14.58 -30.82
C VAL A 117 1.76 13.57 -30.49
N ILE A 118 1.95 12.30 -30.81
CA ILE A 118 1.01 11.21 -30.50
C ILE A 118 1.39 10.63 -29.13
N PRO A 119 0.46 10.40 -28.17
CA PRO A 119 0.79 9.82 -26.86
C PRO A 119 1.62 8.56 -27.05
N SER A 120 2.93 8.67 -26.79
CA SER A 120 3.82 7.52 -26.90
C SER A 120 3.34 6.54 -25.84
N ALA A 121 2.95 5.34 -26.28
CA ALA A 121 2.68 4.23 -25.39
C ALA A 121 3.89 4.07 -24.47
N GLY A 122 3.77 4.56 -23.24
CA GLY A 122 4.73 4.26 -22.20
C GLY A 122 4.67 2.76 -21.93
N GLY A 123 5.75 2.26 -21.37
CA GLY A 123 6.00 0.83 -21.35
C GLY A 123 4.93 0.05 -20.58
N THR A 124 4.70 -1.18 -21.03
CA THR A 124 3.96 -2.17 -20.24
C THR A 124 4.93 -2.78 -19.26
N TYR A 125 4.54 -2.83 -17.99
CA TYR A 125 5.39 -3.30 -16.92
C TYR A 125 4.69 -4.31 -16.01
N PHE A 126 5.52 -5.09 -15.34
CA PHE A 126 5.17 -5.94 -14.22
C PHE A 126 5.83 -5.38 -12.96
N GLU A 127 5.10 -5.26 -11.86
CA GLU A 127 5.54 -4.60 -10.63
C GLU A 127 5.13 -5.41 -9.39
N PRO A 128 6.05 -6.17 -8.77
CA PRO A 128 5.88 -6.58 -7.38
C PRO A 128 5.91 -5.36 -6.47
N VAL A 129 4.91 -5.27 -5.59
CA VAL A 129 4.72 -4.20 -4.62
C VAL A 129 4.63 -4.79 -3.22
N LEU A 130 5.44 -4.25 -2.32
CA LEU A 130 5.35 -4.42 -0.88
C LEU A 130 4.63 -3.23 -0.28
N LEU A 131 3.68 -3.52 0.61
CA LEU A 131 2.87 -2.54 1.29
C LEU A 131 2.92 -2.80 2.79
N TYR A 132 3.16 -1.74 3.55
CA TYR A 132 2.99 -1.74 4.99
C TYR A 132 2.20 -0.52 5.41
N LYS A 133 1.17 -0.69 6.22
CA LYS A 133 0.40 0.42 6.80
C LYS A 133 0.20 0.16 8.27
N ARG A 134 0.22 1.23 9.06
CA ARG A 134 -0.15 1.21 10.46
C ARG A 134 -1.21 2.27 10.69
N ILE A 135 -2.34 1.83 11.23
CA ILE A 135 -3.51 2.65 11.54
C ILE A 135 -3.68 2.65 13.05
N PHE A 136 -3.87 3.84 13.58
CA PHE A 136 -4.09 4.11 15.00
C PHE A 136 -5.54 4.52 15.18
N TYR A 137 -6.25 3.79 16.02
CA TYR A 137 -7.61 4.15 16.39
C TYR A 137 -7.56 5.12 17.57
N PRO A 138 -8.35 6.19 17.56
CA PRO A 138 -8.40 7.12 18.68
C PRO A 138 -8.92 6.42 19.93
N HIS A 139 -8.52 6.94 21.07
CA HIS A 139 -8.95 6.39 22.34
C HIS A 139 -10.40 6.77 22.64
N GLU A 140 -11.17 5.81 23.12
CA GLU A 140 -12.55 6.03 23.54
C GLU A 140 -12.65 5.84 25.06
N HIS A 141 -13.27 6.81 25.73
CA HIS A 141 -13.43 6.80 27.18
C HIS A 141 -14.76 6.15 27.54
N VAL A 142 -14.72 5.14 28.41
CA VAL A 142 -15.91 4.43 28.87
C VAL A 142 -15.93 4.43 30.39
N THR A 143 -17.00 4.96 30.98
CA THR A 143 -17.18 4.97 32.43
C THR A 143 -17.96 3.73 32.85
N ILE A 144 -17.35 2.87 33.68
CA ILE A 144 -17.98 1.67 34.23
C ILE A 144 -17.88 1.77 35.76
N GLY A 145 -19.04 1.79 36.44
CA GLY A 145 -19.07 1.83 37.91
C GLY A 145 -18.27 2.98 38.52
N ASN A 146 -18.48 4.22 38.04
CA ASN A 146 -17.75 5.43 38.46
C ASN A 146 -16.23 5.42 38.23
N THR A 147 -15.69 4.45 37.48
CA THR A 147 -14.28 4.42 37.07
C THR A 147 -14.17 4.64 35.57
N ASP A 148 -13.27 5.52 35.14
CA ASP A 148 -13.03 5.81 33.73
C ASP A 148 -12.00 4.84 33.15
N TYR A 149 -12.42 4.12 32.12
CA TYR A 149 -11.59 3.21 31.33
C TYR A 149 -11.33 3.79 29.95
N LYS A 150 -10.29 3.26 29.29
CA LYS A 150 -9.81 3.76 28.02
C LYS A 150 -9.68 2.62 27.02
N ASN A 151 -10.57 2.60 26.04
CA ASN A 151 -10.50 1.69 24.92
C ASN A 151 -9.42 2.17 23.95
N SER A 152 -8.67 1.22 23.41
CA SER A 152 -7.58 1.51 22.48
C SER A 152 -7.49 0.42 21.42
N GLY A 153 -7.06 0.79 20.23
CA GLY A 153 -6.82 -0.16 19.17
C GLY A 153 -5.76 0.31 18.19
N ASN A 154 -5.13 -0.64 17.53
CA ASN A 154 -4.32 -0.37 16.34
C ASN A 154 -4.50 -1.48 15.32
N LYS A 155 -4.14 -1.17 14.08
CA LYS A 155 -4.15 -2.12 12.97
C LYS A 155 -2.89 -2.00 12.15
N ASP A 156 -2.21 -3.13 11.98
CA ASP A 156 -1.09 -3.27 11.05
C ASP A 156 -1.57 -4.01 9.80
N VAL A 157 -1.23 -3.47 8.63
CA VAL A 157 -1.59 -4.04 7.34
C VAL A 157 -0.32 -4.32 6.55
N TYR A 158 -0.12 -5.58 6.21
CA TYR A 158 0.96 -6.03 5.35
C TYR A 158 0.38 -6.50 4.03
N GLY A 159 1.01 -6.13 2.91
CA GLY A 159 0.55 -6.52 1.58
C GLY A 159 1.72 -6.92 0.69
N LEU A 160 1.51 -8.00 -0.06
CA LEU A 160 2.32 -8.34 -1.21
C LEU A 160 1.38 -8.38 -2.42
N GLN A 161 1.67 -7.54 -3.41
CA GLN A 161 0.86 -7.43 -4.62
C GLN A 161 1.75 -7.55 -5.85
N LEU A 162 1.19 -8.16 -6.89
CA LEU A 162 1.78 -8.22 -8.22
C LEU A 162 0.89 -7.39 -9.13
N LEU A 163 1.45 -6.33 -9.71
CA LEU A 163 0.75 -5.43 -10.60
C LEU A 163 1.23 -5.64 -12.03
N VAL A 164 0.31 -5.50 -12.98
CA VAL A 164 0.60 -5.32 -14.39
C VAL A 164 0.00 -3.98 -14.77
N GLY A 165 0.83 -3.09 -15.29
CA GLY A 165 0.43 -1.74 -15.64
C GLY A 165 0.93 -1.33 -17.01
N ARG A 166 0.37 -0.25 -17.50
CA ARG A 166 0.84 0.41 -18.71
C ARG A 166 0.95 1.89 -18.44
N GLN A 167 2.17 2.40 -18.46
CA GLN A 167 2.38 3.82 -18.34
C GLN A 167 2.05 4.50 -19.68
N VAL A 168 1.43 5.67 -19.65
CA VAL A 168 1.26 6.53 -20.83
C VAL A 168 1.70 7.92 -20.43
N THR A 169 2.66 8.47 -21.16
CA THR A 169 3.21 9.79 -20.88
C THR A 169 2.88 10.73 -22.03
N HIS A 170 2.26 11.86 -21.71
CA HIS A 170 2.03 12.95 -22.65
C HIS A 170 2.57 14.25 -22.05
N ASN A 171 3.61 14.82 -22.69
CA ASN A 171 4.38 15.95 -22.17
C ASN A 171 4.93 15.67 -20.76
N ARG A 172 4.44 16.40 -19.75
CA ARG A 172 4.79 16.18 -18.33
C ARG A 172 3.79 15.30 -17.60
N LEU A 173 2.62 15.04 -18.17
CA LEU A 173 1.57 14.29 -17.51
C LEU A 173 1.74 12.79 -17.77
N VAL A 174 1.55 11.99 -16.73
CA VAL A 174 1.63 10.54 -16.75
C VAL A 174 0.30 9.97 -16.30
N VAL A 175 -0.27 9.07 -17.10
CA VAL A 175 -1.43 8.26 -16.74
C VAL A 175 -0.98 6.82 -16.72
N ASP A 176 -1.25 6.11 -15.64
CA ASP A 176 -0.70 4.79 -15.40
C ASP A 176 -1.79 3.84 -14.88
N PRO A 177 -2.65 3.32 -15.78
CA PRO A 177 -3.59 2.27 -15.44
C PRO A 177 -2.88 0.97 -15.08
N TYR A 178 -3.35 0.32 -14.02
CA TYR A 178 -2.83 -0.96 -13.56
C TYR A 178 -3.92 -1.88 -13.02
N ILE A 179 -3.67 -3.17 -13.16
CA ILE A 179 -4.41 -4.26 -12.53
C ILE A 179 -3.46 -5.04 -11.64
N GLY A 180 -3.93 -5.42 -10.47
CA GLY A 180 -3.14 -6.08 -9.45
C GLY A 180 -3.87 -7.22 -8.80
N ILE A 181 -3.12 -8.26 -8.47
CA ILE A 181 -3.55 -9.35 -7.59
C ILE A 181 -2.52 -9.54 -6.49
N GLY A 182 -2.97 -9.92 -5.31
CA GLY A 182 -2.08 -10.08 -4.18
C GLY A 182 -2.77 -10.60 -2.95
N ILE A 183 -2.04 -10.55 -1.84
CA ILE A 183 -2.50 -10.98 -0.53
C ILE A 183 -2.27 -9.83 0.44
N ARG A 184 -3.27 -9.58 1.29
CA ARG A 184 -3.20 -8.57 2.35
C ARG A 184 -3.48 -9.25 3.68
N THR A 185 -2.56 -9.08 4.63
CA THR A 185 -2.72 -9.49 6.01
C THR A 185 -3.02 -8.27 6.87
N LYS A 186 -4.11 -8.32 7.63
CA LYS A 186 -4.50 -7.29 8.59
C LYS A 186 -4.38 -7.89 9.99
N ILE A 187 -3.70 -7.19 10.87
CA ILE A 187 -3.50 -7.59 12.26
C ILE A 187 -4.09 -6.48 13.13
N TYR A 188 -5.17 -6.79 13.83
CA TYR A 188 -5.81 -5.89 14.78
C TYR A 188 -5.32 -6.21 16.17
N HIS A 189 -4.95 -5.18 16.94
CA HIS A 189 -4.81 -5.27 18.38
C HIS A 189 -5.83 -4.32 19.00
N TYR A 190 -6.61 -4.83 19.94
CA TYR A 190 -7.63 -4.03 20.62
C TYR A 190 -7.64 -4.39 22.10
N ASN A 191 -7.90 -3.37 22.91
CA ASN A 191 -8.15 -3.46 24.34
C ASN A 191 -9.43 -2.69 24.59
N THR A 192 -10.52 -3.41 24.85
CA THR A 192 -11.84 -2.82 25.03
C THR A 192 -12.41 -3.24 26.36
N TYR A 193 -12.95 -2.28 27.11
CA TYR A 193 -13.57 -2.51 28.40
C TYR A 193 -15.09 -2.60 28.22
N HIS A 194 -15.68 -3.69 28.70
CA HIS A 194 -17.12 -3.89 28.75
C HIS A 194 -17.61 -3.90 30.20
N ASN A 195 -18.84 -3.44 30.38
CA ASN A 195 -19.53 -3.56 31.66
C ASN A 195 -20.15 -4.96 31.77
N ASP A 196 -19.64 -5.79 32.67
CA ASP A 196 -20.22 -7.07 33.03
C ASP A 196 -20.76 -6.99 34.47
N ASN A 197 -22.07 -6.75 34.59
CA ASN A 197 -22.78 -6.66 35.88
C ASN A 197 -22.14 -5.69 36.90
N GLY A 198 -21.67 -4.53 36.43
CA GLY A 198 -21.05 -3.49 37.28
C GLY A 198 -19.55 -3.68 37.51
N THR A 199 -18.96 -4.75 36.97
CA THR A 199 -17.51 -4.98 36.97
C THR A 199 -16.94 -4.70 35.58
N ALA A 200 -15.78 -4.05 35.50
CA ALA A 200 -15.10 -3.86 34.23
C ALA A 200 -14.46 -5.17 33.78
N ASN A 201 -14.86 -5.66 32.61
CA ASN A 201 -14.25 -6.80 31.94
C ASN A 201 -13.40 -6.29 30.77
N LEU A 202 -12.15 -6.73 30.68
CA LEU A 202 -11.24 -6.35 29.61
C LEU A 202 -11.26 -7.44 28.52
N ASP A 203 -11.80 -7.09 27.35
CA ASP A 203 -11.59 -7.86 26.13
C ASP A 203 -10.31 -7.36 25.45
N HIS A 204 -9.22 -8.12 25.62
CA HIS A 204 -7.98 -7.88 24.93
C HIS A 204 -7.73 -8.97 23.89
N GLY A 205 -7.34 -8.59 22.68
CA GLY A 205 -7.22 -9.56 21.61
C GLY A 205 -6.27 -9.14 20.50
N ARG A 206 -5.74 -10.18 19.83
CA ARG A 206 -5.06 -10.03 18.55
C ARG A 206 -5.85 -10.80 17.50
N LEU A 207 -6.37 -10.08 16.50
CA LEU A 207 -7.05 -10.67 15.37
C LEU A 207 -6.18 -10.62 14.13
N VAL A 208 -6.04 -11.74 13.42
CA VAL A 208 -5.32 -11.81 12.16
C VAL A 208 -6.28 -12.22 11.05
N SER A 209 -6.40 -11.37 10.03
CA SER A 209 -7.20 -11.64 8.84
C SER A 209 -6.31 -11.62 7.61
N VAL A 210 -6.37 -12.68 6.80
CA VAL A 210 -5.63 -12.80 5.54
C VAL A 210 -6.64 -12.81 4.41
N LEU A 211 -6.56 -11.80 3.53
CA LEU A 211 -7.54 -11.56 2.48
C LEU A 211 -6.85 -11.54 1.11
N PRO A 212 -7.44 -12.16 0.08
CA PRO A 212 -7.02 -11.90 -1.28
C PRO A 212 -7.27 -10.42 -1.60
N SER A 213 -6.36 -9.81 -2.34
CA SER A 213 -6.42 -8.41 -2.76
C SER A 213 -6.44 -8.36 -4.28
N ILE A 214 -7.53 -7.86 -4.84
CA ILE A 214 -7.60 -7.47 -6.25
C ILE A 214 -7.63 -5.95 -6.29
N GLN A 215 -6.82 -5.35 -7.16
CA GLN A 215 -6.70 -3.92 -7.27
C GLN A 215 -6.81 -3.49 -8.71
N PHE A 216 -7.71 -2.57 -8.98
CA PHE A 216 -7.80 -1.87 -10.26
C PHE A 216 -7.62 -0.40 -9.93
N GLY A 217 -6.77 0.28 -10.68
CA GLY A 217 -6.50 1.68 -10.41
C GLY A 217 -5.81 2.38 -11.56
N ILE A 218 -5.74 3.70 -11.41
CA ILE A 218 -5.03 4.58 -12.32
C ILE A 218 -4.14 5.43 -11.41
N LYS A 219 -2.83 5.40 -11.61
CA LYS A 219 -1.94 6.40 -11.00
C LYS A 219 -1.83 7.58 -11.96
N LEU A 220 -1.97 8.79 -11.43
CA LEU A 220 -1.78 10.03 -12.18
C LEU A 220 -0.50 10.68 -11.71
N GLY A 221 0.34 11.15 -12.61
CA GLY A 221 1.62 11.73 -12.20
C GLY A 221 2.13 12.83 -13.10
N LEU A 222 3.20 13.43 -12.61
CA LEU A 222 3.95 14.47 -13.28
C LEU A 222 5.43 14.07 -13.38
N LYS A 223 5.99 14.26 -14.56
CA LYS A 223 7.42 14.20 -14.80
C LYS A 223 8.07 15.46 -14.23
N LEU A 224 9.05 15.27 -13.35
CA LEU A 224 9.89 16.33 -12.80
C LEU A 224 10.97 16.75 -13.80
#